data_AF-A0A1Q5GTX0-F1
#
_entry.id   AF-A0A1Q5GTX0-F1
#
_cell.length_a   1.000
_cell.length_b   1.000
_cell.length_c   1.000
_cell.angle_alpha   90.00
_cell.angle_beta   90.00
_cell.angle_gamma   90.00
#
_symmetry.space_group_name_H-M   'P 1'
#
loop_
_entity.id
_entity.type
_entity.pdbx_description
1 polymer ?
#
loop_
_entity_poly.entity_id
_entity_poly.type
_entity_poly.pdbx_seq_one_letter_code
_entity_poly.pdbx_strand_id
1 'polypeptide(L)'
;MRRRFAVPLAALALSLPLGAVAAAPASAAPADKPQVLSSWTQTSASSYNAWNSARNNKGAWSAYGFDWSTDYCSTSPDNPFGFPFQNSCARHDFGYRNYKAAGTFSANKDRVDSAFYADLKRVCSAYSGAKKTSCNSTAWTYYQAVSIFGVSPAGAGTRNLPRAA
;
A
#
# COMPACT_ATOMS: atom_id res chain seq x y z
N MET A 1 -34.28 35.62 67.41
CA MET A 1 -34.62 35.46 65.98
C MET A 1 -33.39 34.94 65.21
N ARG A 2 -33.64 34.04 64.25
CA ARG A 2 -32.71 33.47 63.23
C ARG A 2 -31.63 32.49 63.73
N ARG A 3 -32.02 31.22 63.89
CA ARG A 3 -31.12 30.05 63.92
C ARG A 3 -30.56 29.82 62.50
N ARG A 4 -29.24 29.67 62.40
CA ARG A 4 -28.51 29.38 61.16
C ARG A 4 -28.60 27.88 60.86
N PHE A 5 -29.11 27.51 59.69
CA PHE A 5 -29.07 26.14 59.20
C PHE A 5 -27.75 25.91 58.47
N ALA A 6 -26.95 24.95 58.93
CA ALA A 6 -25.77 24.45 58.22
C ALA A 6 -26.20 23.26 57.35
N VAL A 7 -25.98 23.36 56.04
CA VAL A 7 -26.20 22.27 55.06
C VAL A 7 -24.90 21.47 54.97
N PRO A 8 -24.91 20.13 55.08
CA PRO A 8 -23.72 19.34 54.85
C PRO A 8 -23.49 19.16 53.34
N LEU A 9 -22.30 19.50 52.88
CA LEU A 9 -21.80 19.16 51.54
C LEU A 9 -21.47 17.66 51.52
N ALA A 10 -22.30 16.86 50.85
CA ALA A 10 -21.99 15.47 50.55
C ALA A 10 -21.05 15.42 49.33
N ALA A 11 -19.77 15.11 49.56
CA ALA A 11 -18.81 14.87 48.49
C ALA A 11 -18.99 13.44 47.95
N LEU A 12 -19.60 13.32 46.77
CA LEU A 12 -19.68 12.07 46.01
C LEU A 12 -18.33 11.79 45.34
N ALA A 13 -17.51 10.94 45.94
CA ALA A 13 -16.30 10.42 45.32
C ALA A 13 -16.69 9.36 44.26
N LEU A 14 -16.69 9.74 42.98
CA LEU A 14 -16.80 8.80 41.86
C LEU A 14 -15.49 8.02 41.72
N SER A 15 -15.46 6.78 42.18
CA SER A 15 -14.38 5.85 41.89
C SER A 15 -14.50 5.35 40.43
N LEU A 16 -13.67 5.84 39.52
CA LEU A 16 -13.52 5.23 38.19
C LEU A 16 -12.73 3.92 38.32
N PRO A 17 -13.26 2.77 37.88
CA PRO A 17 -12.46 1.56 37.80
C PRO A 17 -11.44 1.73 36.66
N LEU A 18 -10.15 1.71 36.99
CA LEU A 18 -9.08 1.50 36.01
C LEU A 18 -9.22 0.05 35.48
N GLY A 19 -9.96 -0.11 34.39
CA GLY A 19 -9.97 -1.35 33.63
C GLY A 19 -8.61 -1.52 32.95
N ALA A 20 -7.82 -2.50 33.39
CA ALA A 20 -6.62 -2.91 32.68
C ALA A 20 -7.02 -3.52 31.34
N VAL A 21 -6.83 -2.77 30.25
CA VAL A 21 -6.96 -3.30 28.89
C VAL A 21 -5.75 -4.19 28.64
N ALA A 22 -5.94 -5.51 28.68
CA ALA A 22 -4.91 -6.45 28.28
C ALA A 22 -4.62 -6.23 26.79
N ALA A 23 -3.44 -5.70 26.47
CA ALA A 23 -2.96 -5.65 25.10
C ALA A 23 -2.74 -7.09 24.62
N ALA A 24 -3.52 -7.53 23.64
CA ALA A 24 -3.27 -8.80 22.98
C ALA A 24 -1.85 -8.80 22.41
N PRO A 25 -1.10 -9.92 22.50
CA PRO A 25 0.23 -9.99 21.92
C PRO A 25 0.11 -9.75 20.41
N ALA A 26 0.97 -8.89 19.86
CA ALA A 26 1.09 -8.75 18.42
C ALA A 26 1.54 -10.10 17.85
N SER A 27 0.63 -10.82 17.19
CA SER A 27 0.99 -12.04 16.48
C SER A 27 1.99 -11.67 15.39
N ALA A 28 3.17 -12.30 15.41
CA ALA A 28 4.13 -12.17 14.34
C ALA A 28 3.48 -12.63 13.03
N ALA A 29 3.78 -11.94 11.93
CA ALA A 29 3.33 -12.37 10.62
C ALA A 29 3.87 -13.78 10.31
N PRO A 30 3.16 -14.58 9.50
CA PRO A 30 3.65 -15.86 9.03
C PRO A 30 5.09 -15.80 8.50
N ALA A 31 5.88 -16.84 8.81
CA ALA A 31 7.30 -16.90 8.48
C ALA A 31 7.57 -16.89 6.96
N ASP A 32 6.58 -17.28 6.16
CA ASP A 32 6.61 -17.29 4.69
C ASP A 32 6.22 -15.95 4.06
N LYS A 33 5.98 -14.88 4.86
CA LYS A 33 5.65 -13.54 4.34
C LYS A 33 6.61 -13.04 3.24
N PRO A 34 7.94 -13.17 3.36
CA PRO A 34 8.86 -12.77 2.28
C PRO A 34 8.65 -13.55 0.97
N GLN A 35 8.37 -14.84 1.05
CA GLN A 35 8.14 -15.73 -0.08
C GLN A 35 6.82 -15.38 -0.76
N VAL A 36 5.76 -15.13 0.00
CA VAL A 36 4.46 -14.67 -0.53
C VAL A 36 4.61 -13.32 -1.22
N LEU A 37 5.28 -12.35 -0.58
CA LEU A 37 5.58 -11.04 -1.17
C LEU A 37 6.35 -11.16 -2.50
N SER A 38 7.37 -12.01 -2.53
CA SER A 38 8.13 -12.29 -3.75
C SER A 38 7.26 -12.92 -4.83
N SER A 39 6.41 -13.89 -4.48
CA SER A 39 5.55 -14.60 -5.43
C SER A 39 4.55 -13.67 -6.15
N TRP A 40 4.13 -12.58 -5.51
CA TRP A 40 3.18 -11.59 -6.03
C TRP A 40 3.82 -10.42 -6.78
N THR A 41 5.15 -10.33 -6.77
CA THR A 41 5.92 -9.22 -7.36
C THR A 41 6.85 -9.68 -8.47
N GLN A 42 6.53 -10.80 -9.13
CA GLN A 42 7.20 -11.24 -10.35
C GLN A 42 6.58 -10.59 -11.60
N THR A 43 7.30 -10.69 -12.71
CA THR A 43 6.88 -10.11 -14.00
C THR A 43 5.81 -10.93 -14.73
N SER A 44 5.64 -12.20 -14.34
CA SER A 44 4.73 -13.14 -14.99
C SER A 44 3.25 -12.78 -14.79
N ALA A 45 2.41 -13.23 -15.72
CA ALA A 45 0.96 -13.08 -15.61
C ALA A 45 0.39 -13.87 -14.41
N SER A 46 0.97 -15.04 -14.09
CA SER A 46 0.57 -15.84 -12.93
C SER A 46 0.77 -15.10 -11.61
N SER A 47 1.89 -14.39 -11.47
CA SER A 47 2.17 -13.56 -10.29
C SER A 47 1.18 -12.40 -10.15
N TYR A 48 0.91 -11.69 -11.25
CA TYR A 48 -0.11 -10.65 -11.29
C TYR A 48 -1.49 -11.20 -10.89
N ASN A 49 -1.90 -12.34 -11.45
CA ASN A 49 -3.21 -12.95 -11.16
C ASN A 49 -3.31 -13.40 -9.69
N ALA A 50 -2.25 -13.98 -9.13
CA ALA A 50 -2.20 -14.37 -7.72
C ALA A 50 -2.33 -13.15 -6.80
N TRP A 51 -1.56 -12.08 -7.08
CA TRP A 51 -1.68 -10.82 -6.36
C TRP A 51 -3.08 -10.21 -6.47
N ASN A 52 -3.66 -10.20 -7.67
CA ASN A 52 -4.98 -9.60 -7.91
C ASN A 52 -6.09 -10.38 -7.18
N SER A 53 -6.00 -11.71 -7.15
CA SER A 53 -6.89 -12.56 -6.35
C SER A 53 -6.76 -12.25 -4.85
N ALA A 54 -5.53 -12.14 -4.34
CA ALA A 54 -5.27 -11.78 -2.94
C ALA A 54 -5.78 -10.38 -2.59
N ARG A 55 -5.60 -9.40 -3.49
CA ARG A 55 -6.12 -8.03 -3.32
C ARG A 55 -7.65 -7.99 -3.24
N ASN A 56 -8.35 -8.86 -3.96
CA ASN A 56 -9.80 -8.95 -3.93
C ASN A 56 -10.32 -9.72 -2.70
N ASN A 57 -9.43 -10.40 -1.95
CA ASN A 57 -9.77 -11.13 -0.74
C ASN A 57 -8.76 -10.84 0.39
N LYS A 58 -8.54 -9.55 0.71
CA LYS A 58 -7.53 -9.12 1.69
C LYS A 58 -7.72 -9.74 3.07
N GLY A 59 -8.98 -10.02 3.45
CA GLY A 59 -9.31 -10.63 4.74
C GLY A 59 -8.62 -11.98 4.97
N ALA A 60 -8.54 -12.81 3.91
CA ALA A 60 -7.83 -14.09 3.95
C ALA A 60 -6.30 -13.96 4.16
N TRP A 61 -5.75 -12.77 3.93
CA TRP A 61 -4.31 -12.47 4.06
C TRP A 61 -4.00 -11.52 5.23
N SER A 62 -4.98 -11.27 6.11
CA SER A 62 -4.86 -10.32 7.22
C SER A 62 -3.71 -10.66 8.17
N ALA A 63 -3.47 -11.95 8.44
CA ALA A 63 -2.35 -12.42 9.28
C ALA A 63 -0.97 -11.99 8.76
N TYR A 64 -0.82 -11.75 7.45
CA TYR A 64 0.44 -11.30 6.87
C TYR A 64 0.72 -9.82 7.14
N GLY A 65 -0.28 -9.00 7.48
CA GLY A 65 -0.10 -7.57 7.71
C GLY A 65 0.59 -6.87 6.52
N PHE A 66 0.14 -7.17 5.30
CA PHE A 66 0.60 -6.46 4.10
C PHE A 66 -0.02 -5.05 4.03
N ASP A 67 0.77 -4.08 3.58
CA ASP A 67 0.24 -2.77 3.21
C ASP A 67 -0.46 -2.87 1.85
N TRP A 68 -1.77 -2.73 1.85
CA TRP A 68 -2.63 -2.75 0.65
C TRP A 68 -3.00 -1.35 0.14
N SER A 69 -2.51 -0.29 0.79
CA SER A 69 -2.81 1.09 0.40
C SER A 69 -2.20 1.42 -0.96
N THR A 70 -2.91 2.25 -1.71
CA THR A 70 -2.52 2.75 -3.02
C THR A 70 -3.28 4.03 -3.26
N ASP A 71 -2.65 4.97 -3.94
CA ASP A 71 -3.31 6.15 -4.53
C ASP A 71 -3.40 6.00 -6.05
N TYR A 72 -3.30 4.76 -6.52
CA TYR A 72 -3.35 4.35 -7.91
C TYR A 72 -2.27 5.04 -8.73
N CYS A 73 -2.61 5.80 -9.77
CA CYS A 73 -1.63 6.43 -10.65
C CYS A 73 -1.54 7.94 -10.40
N SER A 74 -1.87 8.41 -9.19
CA SER A 74 -1.99 9.84 -8.81
C SER A 74 -0.80 10.71 -9.21
N THR A 75 0.44 10.22 -9.03
CA THR A 75 1.67 10.95 -9.36
C THR A 75 2.37 10.35 -10.59
N SER A 76 1.63 9.57 -11.39
CA SER A 76 2.15 9.07 -12.65
C SER A 76 2.10 10.16 -13.73
N PRO A 77 2.90 10.06 -14.79
CA PRO A 77 2.80 10.93 -15.95
C PRO A 77 1.38 10.95 -16.55
N ASP A 78 1.09 11.96 -17.36
CA ASP A 78 -0.22 12.08 -18.00
C ASP A 78 -0.57 10.85 -18.85
N ASN A 79 -1.85 10.46 -18.80
CA ASN A 79 -2.44 9.39 -19.59
C ASN A 79 -3.60 9.95 -20.43
N PRO A 80 -3.30 10.73 -21.48
CA PRO A 80 -4.30 11.50 -22.21
C PRO A 80 -5.33 10.62 -22.96
N PHE A 81 -5.00 9.35 -23.20
CA PHE A 81 -5.87 8.39 -23.86
C PHE A 81 -6.65 7.50 -22.89
N GLY A 82 -6.50 7.69 -21.58
CA GLY A 82 -7.28 7.00 -20.55
C GLY A 82 -7.05 5.49 -20.49
N PHE A 83 -5.84 5.00 -20.76
CA PHE A 83 -5.56 3.57 -20.65
C PHE A 83 -5.74 3.08 -19.20
N PRO A 84 -6.39 1.93 -18.95
CA PRO A 84 -6.78 1.50 -17.60
C PRO A 84 -5.58 0.90 -16.82
N PHE A 85 -4.63 1.75 -16.43
CA PHE A 85 -3.40 1.35 -15.72
C PHE A 85 -3.53 1.29 -14.20
N GLN A 86 -4.70 1.65 -13.64
CA GLN A 86 -4.91 1.73 -12.19
C GLN A 86 -4.50 0.46 -11.44
N ASN A 87 -4.85 -0.73 -11.94
CA ASN A 87 -4.51 -1.97 -11.24
C ASN A 87 -3.01 -2.31 -11.33
N SER A 88 -2.34 -1.92 -12.42
CA SER A 88 -0.88 -2.00 -12.54
C SER A 88 -0.19 -1.12 -11.51
N CYS A 89 -0.66 0.14 -11.36
CA CYS A 89 -0.14 1.07 -10.36
C CYS A 89 -0.38 0.54 -8.93
N ALA A 90 -1.56 -0.02 -8.66
CA ALA A 90 -1.87 -0.60 -7.36
C ALA A 90 -0.95 -1.77 -6.97
N ARG A 91 -0.50 -2.61 -7.93
CA ARG A 91 0.48 -3.68 -7.66
C ARG A 91 1.88 -3.14 -7.45
N HIS A 92 2.25 -2.09 -8.19
CA HIS A 92 3.52 -1.39 -8.01
C HIS A 92 3.64 -0.78 -6.62
N ASP A 93 2.61 -0.06 -6.17
CA ASP A 93 2.51 0.50 -4.82
C ASP A 93 2.63 -0.59 -3.75
N PHE A 94 1.90 -1.70 -3.93
CA PHE A 94 1.98 -2.84 -3.03
C PHE A 94 3.43 -3.34 -2.89
N GLY A 95 4.12 -3.54 -4.01
CA GLY A 95 5.52 -3.97 -4.00
C GLY A 95 6.42 -2.95 -3.27
N TYR A 96 6.32 -1.68 -3.63
CA TYR A 96 7.13 -0.60 -3.05
C TYR A 96 6.96 -0.50 -1.54
N ARG A 97 5.71 -0.45 -1.07
CA ARG A 97 5.38 -0.28 0.35
C ARG A 97 5.85 -1.45 1.18
N ASN A 98 5.58 -2.67 0.73
CA ASN A 98 5.92 -3.86 1.50
C ASN A 98 7.42 -4.16 1.50
N TYR A 99 8.13 -3.91 0.39
CA TYR A 99 9.60 -4.03 0.39
C TYR A 99 10.30 -2.92 1.17
N LYS A 100 9.75 -1.70 1.20
CA LYS A 100 10.25 -0.61 2.09
C LYS A 100 10.04 -0.96 3.56
N ALA A 101 8.84 -1.45 3.92
CA ALA A 101 8.54 -1.90 5.28
C ALA A 101 9.43 -3.08 5.71
N ALA A 102 9.79 -3.98 4.78
CA ALA A 102 10.71 -5.09 5.03
C ALA A 102 12.21 -4.70 4.99
N GLY A 103 12.55 -3.43 4.73
CA GLY A 103 13.95 -2.97 4.67
C GLY A 103 14.76 -3.53 3.48
N THR A 104 14.10 -4.13 2.49
CA THR A 104 14.76 -4.81 1.35
C THR A 104 14.44 -4.16 0.00
N PHE A 105 13.95 -2.93 0.00
CA PHE A 105 13.51 -2.21 -1.21
C PHE A 105 14.58 -2.12 -2.30
N SER A 106 15.81 -1.71 -1.97
CA SER A 106 16.86 -1.50 -2.97
C SER A 106 17.16 -2.76 -3.79
N ALA A 107 17.14 -3.94 -3.15
CA ALA A 107 17.40 -5.22 -3.82
C ALA A 107 16.25 -5.71 -4.72
N ASN A 108 15.05 -5.12 -4.55
CA ASN A 108 13.83 -5.61 -5.21
C ASN A 108 13.20 -4.58 -6.15
N LYS A 109 13.63 -3.31 -6.08
CA LYS A 109 13.08 -2.19 -6.86
C LYS A 109 12.99 -2.51 -8.35
N ASP A 110 14.10 -2.92 -8.96
CA ASP A 110 14.16 -3.15 -10.41
C ASP A 110 13.20 -4.24 -10.87
N ARG A 111 13.02 -5.30 -10.05
CA ARG A 111 12.05 -6.35 -10.32
C ARG A 111 10.62 -5.83 -10.22
N VAL A 112 10.32 -5.01 -9.21
CA VAL A 112 8.97 -4.42 -9.02
C VAL A 112 8.64 -3.44 -10.16
N ASP A 113 9.59 -2.61 -10.59
CA ASP A 113 9.42 -1.70 -11.73
C ASP A 113 9.24 -2.48 -13.05
N SER A 114 10.02 -3.56 -13.24
CA SER A 114 9.86 -4.45 -14.40
C SER A 114 8.51 -5.17 -14.40
N ALA A 115 8.03 -5.56 -13.21
CA ALA A 115 6.72 -6.20 -13.05
C ALA A 115 5.57 -5.23 -13.36
N PHE A 116 5.70 -3.97 -12.94
CA PHE A 116 4.79 -2.90 -13.32
C PHE A 116 4.75 -2.68 -14.83
N TYR A 117 5.90 -2.56 -15.50
CA TYR A 117 5.94 -2.42 -16.95
C TYR A 117 5.32 -3.62 -17.67
N ALA A 118 5.53 -4.84 -17.17
CA ALA A 118 4.91 -6.03 -17.70
C ALA A 118 3.37 -5.99 -17.58
N ASP A 119 2.83 -5.45 -16.49
CA ASP A 119 1.37 -5.28 -16.32
C ASP A 119 0.81 -4.25 -17.29
N LEU A 120 1.47 -3.09 -17.43
CA LEU A 120 1.06 -2.05 -18.36
C LEU A 120 1.00 -2.60 -19.81
N LYS A 121 2.03 -3.35 -20.22
CA LYS A 121 2.04 -4.01 -21.53
C LYS A 121 0.94 -5.06 -21.70
N ARG A 122 0.55 -5.76 -20.63
CA ARG A 122 -0.60 -6.68 -20.68
C ARG A 122 -1.90 -5.93 -20.95
N VAL A 123 -2.13 -4.78 -20.31
CA VAL A 123 -3.24 -3.89 -20.67
C VAL A 123 -3.17 -3.49 -22.15
N CYS A 124 -1.98 -3.15 -22.64
CA CYS A 124 -1.80 -2.74 -24.03
C CYS A 124 -2.01 -3.86 -25.05
N SER A 125 -1.90 -5.12 -24.65
CA SER A 125 -2.11 -6.27 -25.54
C SER A 125 -3.56 -6.44 -26.01
N ALA A 126 -4.53 -5.82 -25.31
CA ALA A 126 -5.93 -5.76 -25.72
C ALA A 126 -6.20 -4.79 -26.89
N TYR A 127 -5.22 -3.98 -27.30
CA TYR A 127 -5.35 -3.03 -28.39
C TYR A 127 -4.56 -3.46 -29.63
N SER A 128 -4.92 -2.89 -30.78
CA SER A 128 -4.22 -3.04 -32.06
C SER A 128 -3.95 -1.66 -32.70
N GLY A 129 -3.16 -1.65 -33.78
CA GLY A 129 -2.86 -0.45 -34.57
C GLY A 129 -2.27 0.70 -33.76
N ALA A 130 -2.64 1.93 -34.11
CA ALA A 130 -2.16 3.15 -33.46
C ALA A 130 -2.43 3.16 -31.95
N LYS A 131 -3.59 2.64 -31.50
CA LYS A 131 -3.95 2.60 -30.07
C LYS A 131 -2.99 1.71 -29.27
N LYS A 132 -2.54 0.58 -29.84
CA LYS A 132 -1.50 -0.27 -29.22
C LYS A 132 -0.18 0.47 -29.09
N THR A 133 0.24 1.17 -30.14
CA THR A 133 1.47 1.97 -30.14
C THR A 133 1.41 3.06 -29.08
N SER A 134 0.33 3.84 -29.02
CA SER A 134 0.13 4.86 -28.00
C SER A 134 0.12 4.27 -26.59
N CYS A 135 -0.57 3.14 -26.38
CA CYS A 135 -0.58 2.46 -25.08
C CYS A 135 0.83 2.03 -24.63
N ASN A 136 1.59 1.39 -25.52
CA ASN A 136 2.95 0.96 -25.20
C ASN A 136 3.89 2.16 -24.94
N SER A 137 3.70 3.27 -25.67
CA SER A 137 4.45 4.51 -25.43
C SER A 137 4.13 5.08 -24.05
N THR A 138 2.86 5.22 -23.68
CA THR A 138 2.46 5.66 -22.33
C THR A 138 2.99 4.70 -21.25
N ALA A 139 2.91 3.38 -21.48
CA ALA A 139 3.44 2.38 -20.57
C ALA A 139 4.96 2.52 -20.34
N TRP A 140 5.70 2.82 -21.40
CA TRP A 140 7.14 3.07 -21.32
C TRP A 140 7.44 4.34 -20.52
N THR A 141 6.71 5.44 -20.75
CA THR A 141 6.85 6.68 -19.98
C THR A 141 6.60 6.46 -18.49
N TYR A 142 5.56 5.68 -18.14
CA TYR A 142 5.26 5.29 -16.75
C TYR A 142 6.41 4.50 -16.12
N TYR A 143 6.96 3.52 -16.83
CA TYR A 143 8.10 2.73 -16.36
C TYR A 143 9.36 3.58 -16.15
N GLN A 144 9.69 4.46 -17.09
CA GLN A 144 10.87 5.33 -16.97
C GLN A 144 10.75 6.29 -15.78
N ALA A 145 9.56 6.82 -15.51
CA ALA A 145 9.34 7.69 -14.36
C ALA A 145 9.69 6.99 -13.02
N VAL A 146 9.24 5.75 -12.82
CA VAL A 146 9.53 5.01 -11.57
C VAL A 146 10.96 4.47 -11.54
N SER A 147 11.51 4.08 -12.69
CA SER A 147 12.88 3.59 -12.81
C SER A 147 13.89 4.67 -12.40
N ILE A 148 13.74 5.89 -12.92
CA ILE A 148 14.64 7.02 -12.67
C ILE A 148 14.41 7.64 -11.28
N PHE A 149 13.16 7.91 -10.91
CA PHE A 149 12.88 8.70 -9.70
C PHE A 149 12.62 7.86 -8.45
N GLY A 150 12.44 6.55 -8.58
CA GLY A 150 12.19 5.63 -7.46
C GLY A 150 10.97 5.98 -6.61
N VAL A 151 10.03 6.74 -7.18
CA VAL A 151 8.73 7.02 -6.58
C VAL A 151 7.72 6.03 -7.12
N SER A 152 7.04 5.34 -6.21
CA SER A 152 5.72 4.84 -6.52
C SER A 152 4.72 5.99 -6.44
N PRO A 153 3.58 5.90 -7.14
CA PRO A 153 2.49 6.87 -7.00
C PRO A 153 2.22 7.25 -5.54
N ALA A 154 2.16 6.23 -4.68
CA ALA A 154 1.81 6.44 -3.28
C ALA A 154 2.98 6.90 -2.39
N GLY A 155 4.16 7.16 -2.96
CA GLY A 155 5.41 7.48 -2.25
C GLY A 155 5.90 8.92 -2.39
N ALA A 156 5.19 9.79 -3.09
CA ALA A 156 5.62 11.19 -3.28
C ALA A 156 5.52 12.03 -1.99
N GLY A 157 4.67 11.65 -1.02
CA GLY A 157 4.43 12.41 0.21
C GLY A 157 5.43 12.19 1.35
N THR A 158 6.28 11.15 1.31
CA THR A 158 7.12 10.77 2.47
C THR A 158 8.56 11.31 2.41
N ARG A 159 8.94 12.10 1.40
CA ARG A 159 10.31 12.64 1.28
C ARG A 159 10.62 13.80 2.25
N ASN A 160 9.67 14.24 3.09
CA ASN A 160 9.82 15.42 3.94
C ASN A 160 9.62 15.21 5.45
N LEU A 161 9.61 13.97 5.96
CA LEU A 161 9.60 13.74 7.40
C LEU A 161 10.95 13.18 7.85
N PRO A 162 11.74 13.90 8.67
CA PRO A 162 12.90 13.32 9.31
C PRO A 162 12.44 12.15 10.18
N ARG A 163 13.11 11.00 10.05
CA ARG A 163 12.95 9.86 10.96
C ARG A 163 13.24 10.36 12.38
N ALA A 164 12.21 10.43 13.22
CA ALA A 164 12.41 10.56 14.65
C ALA A 164 13.11 9.28 15.15
N ALA A 165 14.24 9.48 15.83
CA ALA A 165 14.98 8.48 16.57
C ALA A 165 14.28 8.19 17.91
#